data_AF-A0A959H1F4-F1
#
_entry.id   AF-A0A959H1F4-F1
#
_cell.length_a   1.000
_cell.length_b   1.000
_cell.length_c   1.000
_cell.angle_alpha   90.00
_cell.angle_beta   90.00
_cell.angle_gamma   90.00
#
_symmetry.space_group_name_H-M   'P 1'
#
loop_
_entity.id
_entity.type
_entity.pdbx_description
1 polymer ?
#
loop_
_entity_poly.entity_id
_entity_poly.type
_entity_poly.pdbx_seq_one_letter_code
_entity_poly.pdbx_strand_id
1 'polypeptide(L)'
;MLKINSRTWEVSSLAKWLPSCRQPRFRWTFYEDSQQHIWITVCGGMAFYDYRDDTFHFLRNENNPENTFSTPKDFVEDRDGILWVSNEEDGLLGAIDPKAPEKGIYRKYPFTQETPEHSFRILKGLATATLGVSKLAVDRANNLWTFCPSGLLKIHPDRRSVEIYNELDGLQWLDEELKVPAVNQIEALSSGEIIVGYRKGISIFDPAKLSISQERPQPYLTAFSIYNNSWEPDSSMFVTRRINLNYWENYFSFEFSSIGFTNPNHHQYQYKLEGVDENWINAGTRSYAAYTNIDGGNYTFMVKAANRDGIWNENPLKIDLAVAIPWWNRLWFKGGVILLLLAGIYAFYRYRLFQV
;
A
#
# COMPACT_ATOMS: atom_id res chain seq x y z
N MET A 1 -12.42 37.60 8.33
CA MET A 1 -13.28 37.87 7.16
C MET A 1 -13.81 39.29 7.28
N LEU A 2 -13.89 40.04 6.17
CA LEU A 2 -14.39 41.41 6.15
C LEU A 2 -15.83 41.34 5.62
N LYS A 3 -16.83 41.69 6.43
CA LYS A 3 -18.21 41.85 5.94
C LYS A 3 -18.28 43.24 5.35
N ILE A 4 -18.31 43.34 4.02
CA ILE A 4 -18.54 44.61 3.32
C ILE A 4 -20.05 44.79 3.22
N ASN A 5 -20.57 45.78 3.93
CA ASN A 5 -21.97 46.17 3.75
C ASN A 5 -22.14 46.78 2.35
N SER A 6 -22.89 46.12 1.47
CA SER A 6 -23.05 46.54 0.06
C SER A 6 -23.76 47.89 -0.11
N ARG A 7 -24.37 48.44 0.95
CA ARG A 7 -25.02 49.76 0.96
C ARG A 7 -24.18 50.84 1.65
N THR A 8 -23.36 50.50 2.64
CA THR A 8 -22.58 51.48 3.41
C THR A 8 -21.06 51.40 3.21
N TRP A 9 -20.56 50.37 2.52
CA TRP A 9 -19.13 50.07 2.37
C TRP A 9 -18.37 49.95 3.70
N GLU A 10 -19.07 49.76 4.80
CA GLU A 10 -18.44 49.53 6.09
C GLU A 10 -17.79 48.16 6.11
N VAL A 11 -16.50 48.16 6.46
CA VAL A 11 -15.64 46.99 6.58
C VAL A 11 -15.61 46.60 8.04
N SER A 12 -16.36 45.56 8.42
CA SER A 12 -16.29 45.01 9.78
C SER A 12 -15.20 43.94 9.87
N SER A 13 -14.28 44.14 10.80
CA SER A 13 -13.14 43.26 11.05
C SER A 13 -13.52 42.13 12.01
N LEU A 14 -13.40 40.88 11.55
CA LEU A 14 -13.55 39.68 12.40
C LEU A 14 -12.28 39.31 13.19
N ALA A 15 -11.23 40.13 13.14
CA ALA A 15 -9.94 39.83 13.78
C ALA A 15 -10.02 39.68 15.32
N LYS A 16 -11.09 40.17 15.96
CA LYS A 16 -11.28 40.09 17.42
C LYS A 16 -11.50 38.67 17.96
N TRP A 17 -11.86 37.70 17.12
CA TRP A 17 -12.38 36.40 17.59
C TRP A 17 -11.47 35.19 17.29
N LEU A 18 -10.44 35.36 16.47
CA LEU A 18 -9.52 34.26 16.14
C LEU A 18 -8.33 34.28 17.13
N PRO A 19 -8.04 33.17 17.82
CA PRO A 19 -6.91 33.11 18.73
C PRO A 19 -5.58 33.33 18.00
N SER A 20 -4.62 33.89 18.72
CA SER A 20 -3.26 34.08 18.21
C SER A 20 -2.63 32.73 17.85
N CYS A 21 -2.34 32.52 16.57
CA CYS A 21 -1.64 31.34 16.09
C CYS A 21 -0.14 31.51 16.33
N ARG A 22 0.47 30.60 17.12
CA ARG A 22 1.92 30.56 17.31
C ARG A 22 2.66 29.72 16.26
N GLN A 23 1.95 29.08 15.33
CA GLN A 23 2.57 28.26 14.29
C GLN A 23 2.92 29.10 13.06
N PRO A 24 4.21 29.22 12.68
CA PRO A 24 4.67 30.11 11.62
C PRO A 24 4.26 29.69 10.19
N ARG A 25 3.62 28.52 10.01
CA ARG A 25 3.20 27.98 8.70
C ARG A 25 1.71 27.66 8.58
N PHE A 26 0.89 28.06 9.54
CA PHE A 26 -0.55 27.79 9.47
C PHE A 26 -1.20 28.56 8.32
N ARG A 27 -1.94 27.86 7.45
CA ARG A 27 -2.73 28.49 6.38
C ARG A 27 -4.20 28.37 6.72
N TRP A 28 -4.88 29.51 6.65
CA TRP A 28 -6.33 29.57 6.74
C TRP A 28 -6.93 29.09 5.43
N THR A 29 -7.84 28.13 5.54
CA THR A 29 -8.72 27.69 4.46
C THR A 29 -10.15 28.01 4.88
N PHE A 30 -10.97 28.40 3.92
CA PHE A 30 -12.40 28.61 4.12
C PHE A 30 -13.18 27.80 3.08
N TYR A 31 -14.37 27.35 3.46
CA TYR A 31 -15.28 26.61 2.59
C TYR A 31 -16.72 26.93 2.97
N GLU A 32 -17.58 27.15 1.98
CA GLU A 32 -19.02 27.34 2.21
C GLU A 32 -19.74 26.04 1.84
N ASP A 33 -20.46 25.48 2.80
CA ASP A 33 -21.24 24.25 2.58
C ASP A 33 -22.67 24.52 2.07
N SER A 34 -23.39 23.46 1.73
CA SER A 34 -24.76 23.50 1.23
C SER A 34 -25.79 23.99 2.26
N GLN A 35 -25.44 23.98 3.56
CA GLN A 35 -26.27 24.52 4.65
C GLN A 35 -25.99 26.00 4.92
N GLN A 36 -25.17 26.64 4.08
CA GLN A 36 -24.70 28.02 4.24
C GLN A 36 -23.91 28.18 5.53
N HIS A 37 -23.05 27.25 5.91
CA HIS A 37 -22.03 27.50 6.93
C HIS A 37 -20.70 27.82 6.27
N ILE A 38 -19.98 28.82 6.80
CA ILE A 38 -18.59 29.05 6.40
C ILE A 38 -17.67 28.32 7.37
N TRP A 39 -17.10 27.23 6.91
CA TRP A 39 -16.05 26.48 7.61
C TRP A 39 -14.71 27.18 7.46
N ILE A 40 -13.92 27.18 8.53
CA ILE A 40 -12.63 27.84 8.63
C ILE A 40 -11.67 26.94 9.39
N THR A 41 -10.49 26.69 8.82
CA THR A 41 -9.41 26.02 9.56
C THR A 41 -8.86 27.00 10.59
N VAL A 42 -8.71 26.59 11.85
CA VAL A 42 -8.13 27.42 12.91
C VAL A 42 -6.96 26.70 13.58
N CYS A 43 -6.04 27.42 14.21
CA CYS A 43 -4.94 26.77 14.93
C CYS A 43 -5.51 25.82 16.01
N GLY A 44 -5.19 24.53 15.95
CA GLY A 44 -5.65 23.53 16.92
C GLY A 44 -7.12 23.12 16.76
N GLY A 45 -7.71 23.27 15.57
CA GLY A 45 -9.09 22.85 15.32
C GLY A 45 -9.72 23.45 14.08
N MET A 46 -11.04 23.51 14.06
CA MET A 46 -11.81 24.18 13.03
C MET A 46 -12.88 25.07 13.67
N ALA A 47 -13.47 25.94 12.88
CA ALA A 47 -14.63 26.72 13.26
C ALA A 47 -15.60 26.78 12.09
N PHE A 48 -16.88 26.99 12.38
CA PHE A 48 -17.84 27.34 11.36
C PHE A 48 -18.63 28.59 11.79
N TYR A 49 -19.01 29.38 10.80
CA TYR A 49 -19.86 30.56 10.98
C TYR A 49 -21.24 30.26 10.42
N ASP A 50 -22.26 30.50 11.23
CA ASP A 50 -23.66 30.36 10.84
C ASP A 50 -24.28 31.74 10.57
N TYR A 51 -24.75 31.98 9.34
CA TYR A 51 -25.35 33.27 8.98
C TYR A 51 -26.69 33.51 9.69
N ARG A 52 -27.36 32.46 10.18
CA ARG A 52 -28.69 32.56 10.79
C ARG A 52 -28.64 33.24 12.15
N ASP A 53 -27.57 32.99 12.90
CA ASP A 53 -27.37 33.54 14.25
C ASP A 53 -26.20 34.54 14.34
N ASP A 54 -25.47 34.77 13.24
CA ASP A 54 -24.30 35.66 13.15
C ASP A 54 -23.18 35.27 14.14
N THR A 55 -23.06 33.98 14.45
CA THR A 55 -22.10 33.48 15.45
C THR A 55 -21.04 32.53 14.89
N PHE A 56 -19.91 32.48 15.58
CA PHE A 56 -18.83 31.52 15.32
C PHE A 56 -18.88 30.40 16.34
N HIS A 57 -18.89 29.17 15.85
CA HIS A 57 -18.81 27.95 16.62
C HIS A 57 -17.42 27.34 16.46
N PHE A 58 -16.72 27.09 17.56
CA PHE A 58 -15.33 26.60 17.54
C PHE A 58 -15.25 25.13 17.97
N LEU A 59 -14.62 24.31 17.13
CA LEU A 59 -14.36 22.88 17.36
C LEU A 59 -12.87 22.66 17.61
N ARG A 60 -12.46 22.73 18.87
CA ARG A 60 -11.05 22.64 19.32
C ARG A 60 -10.63 21.21 19.60
N ASN A 61 -9.45 20.84 19.09
CA ASN A 61 -8.86 19.52 19.28
C ASN A 61 -8.52 19.21 20.73
N GLU A 62 -8.09 20.22 21.48
CA GLU A 62 -7.78 20.07 22.90
C GLU A 62 -8.99 19.60 23.72
N ASN A 63 -10.20 20.01 23.32
CA ASN A 63 -11.43 19.68 24.03
C ASN A 63 -12.12 18.43 23.48
N ASN A 64 -12.08 18.25 22.15
CA ASN A 64 -12.84 17.20 21.45
C ASN A 64 -11.95 16.47 20.41
N PRO A 65 -10.88 15.76 20.82
CA PRO A 65 -9.91 15.19 19.89
C PRO A 65 -10.49 14.09 18.98
N GLU A 66 -11.60 13.48 19.37
CA GLU A 66 -12.31 12.49 18.54
C GLU A 66 -13.08 13.14 17.39
N ASN A 67 -13.57 14.37 17.59
CA ASN A 67 -14.51 15.05 16.69
C ASN A 67 -13.89 16.22 15.92
N THR A 68 -12.57 16.38 15.97
CA THR A 68 -11.86 17.43 15.23
C THR A 68 -10.43 17.00 14.96
N PHE A 69 -9.66 17.88 14.32
CA PHE A 69 -8.27 17.65 13.97
C PHE A 69 -7.37 18.72 14.58
N SER A 70 -6.12 18.36 14.88
CA SER A 70 -5.09 19.30 15.36
C SER A 70 -4.72 20.33 14.28
N THR A 71 -4.64 19.85 13.03
CA THR A 71 -4.13 20.60 11.88
C THR A 71 -4.99 20.39 10.64
N PRO A 72 -6.30 20.74 10.70
CA PRO A 72 -7.16 20.61 9.53
C PRO A 72 -6.65 21.52 8.40
N LYS A 73 -6.70 21.01 7.18
CA LYS A 73 -6.02 21.62 6.04
C LYS A 73 -6.96 22.12 4.96
N ASP A 74 -7.92 21.29 4.58
CA ASP A 74 -8.87 21.58 3.53
C ASP A 74 -10.25 21.02 3.83
N PHE A 75 -11.26 21.59 3.19
CA PHE A 75 -12.65 21.15 3.26
C PHE A 75 -13.20 20.95 1.85
N VAL A 76 -14.04 19.94 1.68
CA VAL A 76 -14.87 19.79 0.47
C VAL A 76 -16.16 19.08 0.82
N GLU A 77 -17.27 19.48 0.23
CA GLU A 77 -18.54 18.76 0.38
C GLU A 77 -18.75 17.82 -0.80
N ASP A 78 -19.13 16.59 -0.49
CA ASP A 78 -19.47 15.60 -1.51
C ASP A 78 -20.90 15.78 -2.02
N ARG A 79 -21.27 15.00 -3.04
CA ARG A 79 -22.59 15.09 -3.69
C ARG A 79 -23.73 14.55 -2.82
N ASP A 80 -23.41 13.82 -1.76
CA ASP A 80 -24.37 13.32 -0.79
C ASP A 80 -24.59 14.31 0.37
N GLY A 81 -23.90 15.46 0.35
CA GLY A 81 -23.99 16.52 1.35
C GLY A 81 -23.17 16.25 2.60
N ILE A 82 -22.17 15.37 2.52
CA ILE A 82 -21.21 15.12 3.62
C ILE A 82 -20.03 16.07 3.42
N LEU A 83 -19.68 16.80 4.47
CA LEU A 83 -18.50 17.65 4.47
C LEU A 83 -17.28 16.83 4.88
N TRP A 84 -16.27 16.85 4.04
CA TRP A 84 -14.99 16.20 4.24
C TRP A 84 -13.94 17.21 4.66
N VAL A 85 -13.12 16.83 5.63
CA VAL A 85 -11.99 17.63 6.11
C VAL A 85 -10.73 16.78 6.10
N SER A 86 -9.61 17.34 5.63
CA SER A 86 -8.30 16.68 5.68
C SER A 86 -7.46 17.16 6.86
N ASN A 87 -6.60 16.28 7.39
CA ASN A 87 -5.64 16.61 8.43
C ASN A 87 -4.20 16.57 7.91
N GLU A 88 -3.39 17.57 8.25
CA GLU A 88 -2.02 17.70 7.75
C GLU A 88 -1.03 16.76 8.46
N GLU A 89 -1.17 16.54 9.77
CA GLU A 89 -0.18 15.81 10.57
C GLU A 89 -0.22 14.28 10.39
N ASP A 90 -1.42 13.68 10.43
CA ASP A 90 -1.61 12.23 10.40
C ASP A 90 -2.18 11.72 9.06
N GLY A 91 -2.52 12.65 8.16
CA GLY A 91 -3.10 12.37 6.86
C GLY A 91 -4.56 11.91 6.90
N LEU A 92 -5.24 11.91 8.06
CA LEU A 92 -6.61 11.41 8.16
C LEU A 92 -7.62 12.26 7.36
N LEU A 93 -8.69 11.61 6.88
CA LEU A 93 -9.92 12.28 6.46
C LEU A 93 -10.98 12.19 7.55
N GLY A 94 -11.69 13.28 7.78
CA GLY A 94 -12.85 13.36 8.66
C GLY A 94 -14.12 13.62 7.85
N ALA A 95 -15.21 12.93 8.19
CA ALA A 95 -16.54 13.24 7.69
C ALA A 95 -17.35 13.97 8.76
N ILE A 96 -18.01 15.04 8.34
CA ILE A 96 -18.86 15.93 9.14
C ILE A 96 -20.25 15.93 8.49
N ASP A 97 -21.30 15.93 9.32
CA ASP A 97 -22.67 16.16 8.86
C ASP A 97 -22.97 17.67 8.97
N PRO A 98 -23.09 18.40 7.85
CA PRO A 98 -23.39 19.84 7.85
C PRO A 98 -24.72 20.19 8.54
N LYS A 99 -25.63 19.22 8.72
CA LYS A 99 -26.90 19.44 9.43
C LYS A 99 -26.75 19.46 10.94
N ALA A 100 -25.63 18.94 11.45
CA ALA A 100 -25.28 18.93 12.87
C ALA A 100 -23.80 19.33 13.04
N PRO A 101 -23.41 20.54 12.58
CA PRO A 101 -22.02 20.96 12.49
C PRO A 101 -21.31 21.01 13.85
N GLU A 102 -22.07 21.23 14.93
CA GLU A 102 -21.58 21.26 16.32
C GLU A 102 -21.04 19.91 16.81
N LYS A 103 -21.45 18.80 16.18
CA LYS A 103 -20.91 17.46 16.48
C LYS A 103 -19.52 17.24 15.91
N GLY A 104 -19.08 18.10 14.98
CA GLY A 104 -17.81 17.97 14.28
C GLY A 104 -17.69 16.65 13.51
N ILE A 105 -16.48 16.11 13.48
CA ILE A 105 -16.15 14.87 12.78
C ILE A 105 -16.84 13.70 13.48
N TYR A 106 -17.80 13.06 12.81
CA TYR A 106 -18.44 11.85 13.33
C TYR A 106 -17.68 10.58 12.93
N ARG A 107 -16.80 10.67 11.93
CA ARG A 107 -16.01 9.52 11.45
C ARG A 107 -14.66 9.95 10.88
N LYS A 108 -13.60 9.29 11.34
CA LYS A 108 -12.23 9.43 10.83
C LYS A 108 -11.84 8.23 9.99
N TYR A 109 -11.05 8.48 8.96
CA TYR A 109 -10.63 7.49 7.99
C TYR A 109 -9.10 7.44 7.92
N PRO A 110 -8.48 6.38 8.47
CA PRO A 110 -7.04 6.20 8.39
C PRO A 110 -6.60 5.74 7.01
N PHE A 111 -5.57 6.40 6.50
CA PHE A 111 -4.78 5.90 5.35
C PHE A 111 -3.58 5.07 5.79
N THR A 112 -3.26 5.10 7.08
CA THR A 112 -2.13 4.39 7.69
C THR A 112 -2.62 3.64 8.93
N GLN A 113 -2.88 2.33 8.76
CA GLN A 113 -2.65 1.23 9.72
C GLN A 113 -3.63 0.06 9.50
N GLU A 114 -3.05 -1.15 9.50
CA GLU A 114 -3.76 -2.42 9.58
C GLU A 114 -4.56 -2.48 10.91
N THR A 115 -5.87 -2.20 10.85
CA THR A 115 -6.81 -2.77 11.83
C THR A 115 -7.72 -3.78 11.11
N PRO A 116 -7.94 -4.99 11.68
CA PRO A 116 -8.50 -6.11 10.94
C PRO A 116 -9.97 -5.93 10.49
N GLU A 117 -10.70 -4.96 11.03
CA GLU A 117 -12.15 -4.90 10.85
C GLU A 117 -12.69 -3.61 10.21
N HIS A 118 -11.92 -2.51 10.13
CA HIS A 118 -12.49 -1.21 9.71
C HIS A 118 -11.56 -0.28 8.91
N SER A 119 -10.41 -0.76 8.44
CA SER A 119 -9.44 0.07 7.72
C SER A 119 -9.74 0.12 6.21
N PHE A 120 -9.61 1.31 5.59
CA PHE A 120 -9.40 1.43 4.16
C PHE A 120 -8.20 0.54 3.81
N ARG A 121 -8.40 -0.52 3.02
CA ARG A 121 -7.31 -1.43 2.62
C ARG A 121 -6.31 -0.67 1.76
N ILE A 122 -5.30 0.01 2.31
CA ILE A 122 -4.00 0.11 1.67
C ILE A 122 -2.81 0.26 2.65
N LEU A 123 -1.65 -0.21 2.18
CA LEU A 123 -0.28 0.28 2.33
C LEU A 123 0.65 -0.44 3.32
N LYS A 124 0.99 -1.69 3.01
CA LYS A 124 2.32 -2.20 3.36
C LYS A 124 3.36 -1.48 2.48
N GLY A 125 4.16 -0.61 3.09
CA GLY A 125 5.36 -0.05 2.45
C GLY A 125 5.44 1.48 2.33
N LEU A 126 4.41 2.22 2.76
CA LEU A 126 4.39 3.70 2.69
C LEU A 126 4.34 4.37 4.07
N ALA A 127 4.85 3.66 5.08
CA ALA A 127 5.10 4.19 6.42
C ALA A 127 6.43 4.95 6.46
N THR A 128 6.59 5.97 5.63
CA THR A 128 7.76 6.88 5.73
C THR A 128 7.39 8.29 5.29
N ALA A 129 7.42 9.18 6.27
CA ALA A 129 7.36 10.65 6.20
C ALA A 129 5.99 11.30 5.87
N THR A 130 5.19 11.44 6.93
CA THR A 130 4.58 12.71 7.40
C THR A 130 4.64 13.90 6.43
N LEU A 131 3.77 13.96 5.42
CA LEU A 131 3.43 15.22 4.74
C LEU A 131 1.96 15.16 4.29
N GLY A 132 1.19 16.09 4.83
CA GLY A 132 -0.27 16.03 4.92
C GLY A 132 -1.07 16.03 3.63
N VAL A 133 -2.28 15.52 3.76
CA VAL A 133 -3.34 15.59 2.76
C VAL A 133 -3.69 17.07 2.55
N SER A 134 -3.28 17.61 1.40
CA SER A 134 -3.17 19.06 1.21
C SER A 134 -4.46 19.73 0.75
N LYS A 135 -5.12 19.13 -0.25
CA LYS A 135 -6.31 19.66 -0.90
C LYS A 135 -7.24 18.52 -1.32
N LEU A 136 -8.53 18.77 -1.33
CA LEU A 136 -9.57 17.81 -1.66
C LEU A 136 -10.37 18.26 -2.88
N ALA A 137 -10.73 17.31 -3.73
CA ALA A 137 -11.68 17.52 -4.83
C ALA A 137 -12.66 16.37 -4.89
N VAL A 138 -13.87 16.61 -5.42
CA VAL A 138 -14.91 15.59 -5.58
C VAL A 138 -15.23 15.43 -7.06
N ASP A 139 -15.11 14.21 -7.57
CA ASP A 139 -15.43 13.94 -8.98
C ASP A 139 -16.95 13.76 -9.23
N ARG A 140 -17.33 13.50 -10.47
CA ARG A 140 -18.74 13.27 -10.85
C ARG A 140 -19.32 11.97 -10.31
N ALA A 141 -18.47 10.99 -10.02
CA ALA A 141 -18.86 9.70 -9.46
C ALA A 141 -18.83 9.70 -7.92
N ASN A 142 -18.69 10.89 -7.31
CA ASN A 142 -18.63 11.10 -5.87
C ASN A 142 -17.40 10.50 -5.17
N ASN A 143 -16.30 10.29 -5.90
CA ASN A 143 -15.04 9.90 -5.30
C ASN A 143 -14.28 11.16 -4.85
N LEU A 144 -13.58 11.04 -3.72
CA LEU A 144 -12.69 12.09 -3.25
C LEU A 144 -11.32 11.91 -3.88
N TRP A 145 -10.75 13.01 -4.32
CA TRP A 145 -9.41 13.07 -4.87
C TRP A 145 -8.55 13.91 -3.96
N THR A 146 -7.38 13.39 -3.63
CA THR A 146 -6.39 14.12 -2.86
C THR A 146 -4.99 13.68 -3.24
N PHE A 147 -4.00 14.24 -2.60
CA PHE A 147 -2.63 14.08 -2.99
C PHE A 147 -1.73 13.86 -1.76
N CYS A 148 -0.79 12.92 -1.87
CA CYS A 148 0.23 12.64 -0.86
C CYS A 148 1.61 12.47 -1.52
N PRO A 149 2.73 12.45 -0.76
CA PRO A 149 4.07 12.26 -1.33
C PRO A 149 4.21 11.06 -2.27
N SER A 150 3.40 10.02 -2.07
CA SER A 150 3.40 8.78 -2.85
C SER A 150 2.61 8.86 -4.15
N GLY A 151 1.82 9.92 -4.35
CA GLY A 151 1.02 10.11 -5.54
C GLY A 151 -0.35 10.72 -5.30
N LEU A 152 -1.16 10.70 -6.35
CA LEU A 152 -2.55 11.12 -6.34
C LEU A 152 -3.42 9.98 -5.82
N LEU A 153 -4.28 10.26 -4.86
CA LEU A 153 -5.17 9.31 -4.22
C LEU A 153 -6.60 9.50 -4.74
N LYS A 154 -7.23 8.42 -5.17
CA LYS A 154 -8.67 8.33 -5.41
C LYS A 154 -9.30 7.52 -4.29
N ILE A 155 -10.19 8.13 -3.56
CA ILE A 155 -10.81 7.58 -2.36
C ILE A 155 -12.27 7.32 -2.70
N HIS A 156 -12.71 6.08 -2.43
CA HIS A 156 -14.08 5.62 -2.66
C HIS A 156 -14.79 5.56 -1.30
N PRO A 157 -15.60 6.57 -0.92
CA PRO A 157 -16.20 6.63 0.41
C PRO A 157 -17.18 5.48 0.69
N ASP A 158 -17.86 5.01 -0.36
CA ASP A 158 -18.87 3.96 -0.37
C ASP A 158 -18.29 2.57 -0.06
N ARG A 159 -17.29 2.13 -0.83
CA ARG A 159 -16.68 0.79 -0.74
C ARG A 159 -15.43 0.74 0.13
N ARG A 160 -15.05 1.87 0.72
CA ARG A 160 -13.92 1.99 1.65
C ARG A 160 -12.61 1.48 1.03
N SER A 161 -12.34 1.87 -0.21
CA SER A 161 -11.08 1.60 -0.89
C SER A 161 -10.40 2.88 -1.31
N VAL A 162 -9.07 2.83 -1.44
CA VAL A 162 -8.28 3.92 -2.01
C VAL A 162 -7.47 3.33 -3.17
N GLU A 163 -7.29 4.12 -4.22
CA GLU A 163 -6.42 3.83 -5.35
C GLU A 163 -5.34 4.91 -5.42
N ILE A 164 -4.12 4.54 -5.85
CA ILE A 164 -2.98 5.45 -5.90
C ILE A 164 -2.47 5.51 -7.34
N TYR A 165 -2.36 6.72 -7.85
CA TYR A 165 -1.78 7.04 -9.14
C TYR A 165 -0.45 7.78 -8.93
N ASN A 166 0.59 7.45 -9.68
CA ASN A 166 1.94 8.04 -9.56
C ASN A 166 2.58 8.25 -10.96
N GLU A 167 3.89 8.52 -11.00
CA GLU A 167 4.66 8.69 -12.24
C GLU A 167 4.42 7.59 -13.28
N LEU A 168 4.31 6.36 -12.81
CA LEU A 168 4.18 5.19 -13.67
C LEU A 168 2.81 5.13 -14.36
N ASP A 169 1.82 5.82 -13.82
CA ASP A 169 0.49 5.97 -14.42
C ASP A 169 0.40 7.22 -15.31
N GLY A 170 1.54 7.87 -15.56
CA GLY A 170 1.66 9.05 -16.42
C GLY A 170 1.56 10.40 -15.71
N LEU A 171 1.50 10.42 -14.36
CA LEU A 171 1.55 11.69 -13.62
C LEU A 171 2.96 12.30 -13.69
N GLN A 172 3.09 13.52 -14.18
CA GLN A 172 4.39 14.16 -14.26
C GLN A 172 4.85 14.69 -12.88
N TRP A 173 5.80 14.01 -12.23
CA TRP A 173 6.53 14.52 -11.07
C TRP A 173 7.65 15.44 -11.55
N LEU A 174 7.32 16.71 -11.78
CA LEU A 174 8.33 17.70 -12.10
C LEU A 174 8.95 18.26 -10.81
N ASP A 175 9.72 17.46 -10.08
CA ASP A 175 10.88 17.95 -9.32
C ASP A 175 11.85 16.82 -8.88
N GLU A 176 12.81 16.47 -9.75
CA GLU A 176 13.88 15.50 -9.43
C GLU A 176 14.70 15.89 -8.20
N GLU A 177 14.81 17.20 -7.90
CA GLU A 177 15.59 17.70 -6.76
C GLU A 177 14.88 17.50 -5.41
N LEU A 178 13.55 17.66 -5.37
CA LEU A 178 12.81 17.61 -4.12
C LEU A 178 12.41 16.18 -3.74
N LYS A 179 12.35 15.25 -4.70
CA LYS A 179 11.81 13.87 -4.52
C LYS A 179 10.45 13.82 -3.81
N VAL A 180 9.76 14.97 -3.74
CA VAL A 180 8.42 15.10 -3.22
C VAL A 180 7.60 15.89 -4.22
N PRO A 181 6.39 15.43 -4.53
CA PRO A 181 5.41 16.23 -5.23
C PRO A 181 5.15 17.54 -4.50
N ALA A 182 5.41 18.64 -5.18
CA ALA A 182 4.91 19.92 -4.75
C ALA A 182 3.57 20.22 -5.44
N VAL A 183 2.54 19.43 -5.10
CA VAL A 183 1.16 19.73 -5.48
C VAL A 183 0.68 20.92 -4.67
N ASN A 184 0.25 21.96 -5.39
CA ASN A 184 -0.26 23.19 -4.80
C ASN A 184 -1.78 23.19 -4.72
N GLN A 185 -2.46 22.58 -5.69
CA GLN A 185 -3.92 22.60 -5.81
C GLN A 185 -4.45 21.37 -6.55
N ILE A 186 -5.64 20.91 -6.18
CA ILE A 186 -6.46 19.96 -6.95
C ILE A 186 -7.87 20.53 -7.03
N GLU A 187 -8.50 20.44 -8.19
CA GLU A 187 -9.88 20.92 -8.39
C GLU A 187 -10.64 20.01 -9.35
N ALA A 188 -11.96 19.91 -9.15
CA ALA A 188 -12.86 19.32 -10.11
C ALA A 188 -13.44 20.40 -11.03
N LEU A 189 -13.23 20.24 -12.33
CA LEU A 189 -13.76 21.14 -13.34
C LEU A 189 -15.25 20.87 -13.58
N SER A 190 -15.98 21.87 -14.05
CA SER A 190 -17.38 21.72 -14.48
C SER A 190 -17.54 20.69 -15.60
N SER A 191 -16.50 20.46 -16.41
CA SER A 191 -16.44 19.39 -17.44
C SER A 191 -16.44 17.98 -16.84
N GLY A 192 -16.15 17.83 -15.55
CA GLY A 192 -16.00 16.55 -14.86
C GLY A 192 -14.56 16.04 -14.78
N GLU A 193 -13.62 16.72 -15.44
CA GLU A 193 -12.19 16.42 -15.33
C GLU A 193 -11.63 16.93 -14.00
N ILE A 194 -10.56 16.29 -13.53
CA ILE A 194 -9.78 16.74 -12.39
C ILE A 194 -8.54 17.44 -12.93
N ILE A 195 -8.26 18.62 -12.39
CA ILE A 195 -7.03 19.38 -12.64
C ILE A 195 -6.15 19.35 -11.40
N VAL A 196 -4.88 19.02 -11.59
CA VAL A 196 -3.87 19.00 -10.54
C VAL A 196 -2.78 19.99 -10.90
N GLY A 197 -2.56 20.97 -10.03
CA GLY A 197 -1.52 21.98 -10.17
C GLY A 197 -0.26 21.61 -9.39
N TYR A 198 0.87 21.50 -10.08
CA TYR A 198 2.20 21.28 -9.50
C TYR A 198 3.02 22.57 -9.54
N ARG A 199 4.18 22.62 -8.87
CA ARG A 199 5.10 23.76 -8.98
C ARG A 199 5.58 24.04 -10.41
N LYS A 200 5.79 23.00 -11.22
CA LYS A 200 6.39 23.10 -12.56
C LYS A 200 5.42 22.75 -13.69
N GLY A 201 4.12 22.60 -13.42
CA GLY A 201 3.16 22.22 -14.47
C GLY A 201 1.75 21.94 -13.94
N ILE A 202 0.90 21.43 -14.83
CA ILE A 202 -0.49 21.08 -14.56
C ILE A 202 -0.80 19.74 -15.26
N SER A 203 -1.54 18.86 -14.60
CA SER A 203 -2.12 17.65 -15.20
C SER A 203 -3.64 17.79 -15.21
N ILE A 204 -4.26 17.40 -16.33
CA ILE A 204 -5.72 17.34 -16.47
C ILE A 204 -6.06 15.93 -16.92
N PHE A 205 -7.01 15.29 -16.24
CA PHE A 205 -7.46 13.95 -16.60
C PHE A 205 -8.95 13.78 -16.31
N ASP A 206 -9.56 12.83 -17.03
CA ASP A 206 -10.96 12.44 -16.84
C ASP A 206 -11.02 11.20 -15.92
N PRO A 207 -11.54 11.32 -14.68
CA PRO A 207 -11.64 10.20 -13.75
C PRO A 207 -12.42 9.00 -14.28
N ALA A 208 -13.34 9.21 -15.21
CA ALA A 208 -14.17 8.15 -15.78
C ALA A 208 -13.42 7.31 -16.83
N LYS A 209 -12.34 7.85 -17.40
CA LYS A 209 -11.49 7.16 -18.40
C LYS A 209 -10.31 6.43 -17.77
N LEU A 210 -10.09 6.58 -16.47
CA LEU A 210 -9.08 5.83 -15.75
C LEU A 210 -9.56 4.37 -15.60
N SER A 211 -9.03 3.49 -16.44
CA SER A 211 -9.30 2.06 -16.38
C SER A 211 -8.29 1.37 -15.47
N ILE A 212 -8.78 0.61 -14.49
CA ILE A 212 -7.98 -0.36 -13.74
C ILE A 212 -7.46 -1.40 -14.73
N SER A 213 -6.15 -1.67 -14.73
CA SER A 213 -5.58 -2.67 -15.62
C SER A 213 -6.14 -4.04 -15.24
N GLN A 214 -6.84 -4.71 -16.15
CA GLN A 214 -7.31 -6.10 -15.94
C GLN A 214 -6.23 -7.13 -16.31
N GLU A 215 -4.98 -6.67 -16.49
CA GLU A 215 -3.86 -7.51 -16.87
C GLU A 215 -3.57 -8.53 -15.76
N ARG A 216 -3.54 -9.82 -16.14
CA ARG A 216 -3.16 -10.93 -15.27
C ARG A 216 -1.76 -11.39 -15.67
N PRO A 217 -0.71 -10.82 -15.07
CA PRO A 217 0.66 -11.11 -15.50
C PRO A 217 0.96 -12.59 -15.36
N GLN A 218 1.59 -13.18 -16.38
CA GLN A 218 2.05 -14.56 -16.31
C GLN A 218 3.48 -14.56 -15.74
N PRO A 219 3.74 -15.26 -14.62
CA PRO A 219 5.09 -15.41 -14.11
C PRO A 219 5.87 -16.45 -14.90
N TYR A 220 7.15 -16.18 -15.09
CA TYR A 220 8.15 -17.04 -15.72
C TYR A 220 9.38 -17.09 -14.83
N LEU A 221 10.04 -18.24 -14.81
CA LEU A 221 11.34 -18.34 -14.17
C LEU A 221 12.37 -17.64 -15.06
N THR A 222 13.23 -16.81 -14.49
CA THR A 222 14.30 -16.11 -15.23
C THR A 222 15.65 -16.74 -14.98
N ALA A 223 15.93 -17.17 -13.75
CA ALA A 223 17.17 -17.83 -13.39
C ALA A 223 16.97 -18.81 -12.24
N PHE A 224 17.92 -19.73 -12.12
CA PHE A 224 18.03 -20.65 -10.99
C PHE A 224 19.49 -20.72 -10.56
N SER A 225 19.74 -20.51 -9.27
CA SER A 225 21.10 -20.39 -8.75
C SER A 225 21.34 -21.41 -7.65
N ILE A 226 22.52 -22.03 -7.62
CA ILE A 226 22.97 -22.96 -6.58
C ILE A 226 24.24 -22.37 -5.96
N TYR A 227 24.31 -22.29 -4.63
CA TYR A 227 25.44 -21.66 -3.90
C TYR A 227 25.88 -20.29 -4.43
N ASN A 228 24.92 -19.44 -4.83
CA ASN A 228 25.13 -18.13 -5.46
C ASN A 228 25.89 -18.14 -6.80
N ASN A 229 26.14 -19.30 -7.39
CA ASN A 229 26.54 -19.38 -8.78
C ASN A 229 25.26 -19.39 -9.63
N SER A 230 25.05 -18.31 -10.37
CA SER A 230 23.96 -18.22 -11.33
C SER A 230 24.19 -19.24 -12.44
N TRP A 231 23.25 -20.16 -12.58
CA TRP A 231 23.18 -21.01 -13.75
C TRP A 231 22.11 -20.40 -14.64
N GLU A 232 22.51 -19.98 -15.85
CA GLU A 232 21.51 -19.72 -16.89
C GLU A 232 20.84 -21.07 -17.18
N PRO A 233 19.52 -21.19 -16.97
CA PRO A 233 18.83 -22.42 -17.27
C PRO A 233 19.08 -22.79 -18.72
N ASP A 234 19.54 -24.00 -18.99
CA ASP A 234 19.53 -24.51 -20.36
C ASP A 234 18.10 -24.39 -20.92
N SER A 235 17.97 -24.17 -22.23
CA SER A 235 16.69 -23.96 -22.90
C SER A 235 15.68 -25.09 -22.59
N SER A 236 16.21 -26.29 -22.30
CA SER A 236 15.48 -27.46 -21.85
C SER A 236 14.72 -27.28 -20.53
N MET A 237 15.20 -26.47 -19.59
CA MET A 237 14.57 -26.25 -18.28
C MET A 237 13.27 -25.43 -18.39
N PHE A 238 13.22 -24.46 -19.31
CA PHE A 238 12.00 -23.70 -19.62
C PHE A 238 10.90 -24.60 -20.23
N VAL A 239 11.30 -25.64 -20.95
CA VAL A 239 10.39 -26.59 -21.63
C VAL A 239 9.94 -27.71 -20.70
N THR A 240 10.85 -28.28 -19.92
CA THR A 240 10.58 -29.44 -19.06
C THR A 240 10.04 -29.08 -17.69
N ARG A 241 10.22 -27.82 -17.24
CA ARG A 241 9.80 -27.31 -15.92
C ARG A 241 10.21 -28.23 -14.76
N ARG A 242 11.37 -28.87 -14.88
CA ARG A 242 11.89 -29.80 -13.89
C ARG A 242 13.35 -29.53 -13.58
N ILE A 243 13.68 -29.48 -12.30
CA ILE A 243 15.02 -29.28 -11.76
C ILE A 243 15.38 -30.49 -10.91
N ASN A 244 16.52 -31.10 -11.21
CA ASN A 244 17.05 -32.21 -10.42
C ASN A 244 18.34 -31.73 -9.73
N LEU A 245 18.38 -31.86 -8.41
CA LEU A 245 19.50 -31.48 -7.57
C LEU A 245 20.15 -32.70 -6.94
N ASN A 246 21.45 -32.63 -6.77
CA ASN A 246 22.21 -33.56 -5.95
C ASN A 246 21.95 -33.34 -4.46
N TYR A 247 22.25 -34.35 -3.64
CA TYR A 247 21.99 -34.27 -2.19
C TYR A 247 22.81 -33.18 -1.49
N TRP A 248 23.94 -32.77 -2.08
CA TRP A 248 24.80 -31.71 -1.56
C TRP A 248 24.47 -30.33 -2.13
N GLU A 249 23.45 -30.19 -2.98
CA GLU A 249 23.02 -28.91 -3.56
C GLU A 249 21.83 -28.35 -2.77
N ASN A 250 22.01 -28.21 -1.46
CA ASN A 250 20.93 -27.90 -0.53
C ASN A 250 20.70 -26.39 -0.30
N TYR A 251 21.40 -25.54 -1.05
CA TYR A 251 21.21 -24.08 -1.05
C TYR A 251 20.98 -23.62 -2.49
N PHE A 252 19.77 -23.13 -2.76
CA PHE A 252 19.37 -22.69 -4.09
C PHE A 252 18.36 -21.56 -4.04
N SER A 253 18.22 -20.84 -5.15
CA SER A 253 17.24 -19.78 -5.31
C SER A 253 16.59 -19.80 -6.68
N PHE A 254 15.29 -19.53 -6.69
CA PHE A 254 14.49 -19.25 -7.87
C PHE A 254 14.44 -17.74 -8.09
N GLU A 255 14.75 -17.30 -9.30
CA GLU A 255 14.47 -15.94 -9.75
C GLU A 255 13.36 -15.98 -10.79
N PHE A 256 12.38 -15.09 -10.64
CA PHE A 256 11.20 -15.06 -11.48
C PHE A 256 10.83 -13.64 -11.84
N SER A 257 10.26 -13.49 -13.03
CA SER A 257 9.71 -12.22 -13.49
C SER A 257 8.37 -12.49 -14.15
N SER A 258 7.60 -11.45 -14.38
CA SER A 258 6.36 -11.55 -15.12
C SER A 258 6.31 -10.46 -16.17
N ILE A 259 5.91 -10.86 -17.38
CA ILE A 259 5.77 -9.93 -18.49
C ILE A 259 4.39 -9.31 -18.38
N GLY A 260 4.38 -7.99 -18.20
CA GLY A 260 3.20 -7.16 -18.34
C GLY A 260 3.56 -5.99 -19.24
N PHE A 261 2.66 -5.61 -20.15
CA PHE A 261 2.89 -4.47 -21.05
C PHE A 261 2.82 -3.13 -20.30
N THR A 262 2.24 -3.13 -19.09
CA THR A 262 2.19 -1.99 -18.20
C THR A 262 3.11 -2.19 -16.97
N ASN A 263 4.22 -1.44 -16.93
CA ASN A 263 5.12 -1.29 -15.77
C ASN A 263 5.65 -2.59 -15.10
N PRO A 264 6.71 -3.22 -15.66
CA PRO A 264 7.30 -4.48 -15.17
C PRO A 264 7.82 -4.46 -13.72
N ASN A 265 8.21 -3.28 -13.21
CA ASN A 265 8.91 -3.14 -11.92
C ASN A 265 7.99 -3.15 -10.68
N HIS A 266 6.67 -3.28 -10.86
CA HIS A 266 5.69 -3.17 -9.77
C HIS A 266 4.71 -4.33 -9.67
N HIS A 267 5.04 -5.46 -10.31
CA HIS A 267 4.29 -6.70 -10.09
C HIS A 267 4.51 -7.22 -8.68
N GLN A 268 3.45 -7.74 -8.08
CA GLN A 268 3.50 -8.38 -6.77
C GLN A 268 3.57 -9.89 -6.93
N TYR A 269 4.39 -10.55 -6.11
CA TYR A 269 4.59 -11.98 -6.19
C TYR A 269 4.19 -12.69 -4.90
N GLN A 270 3.63 -13.88 -5.07
CA GLN A 270 3.44 -14.86 -4.01
C GLN A 270 4.06 -16.17 -4.47
N TYR A 271 4.82 -16.80 -3.60
CA TYR A 271 5.44 -18.09 -3.89
C TYR A 271 5.19 -19.10 -2.77
N LYS A 272 5.34 -20.38 -3.11
CA LYS A 272 5.21 -21.50 -2.20
C LYS A 272 6.04 -22.68 -2.74
N LEU A 273 6.83 -23.31 -1.88
CA LEU A 273 7.44 -24.61 -2.15
C LEU A 273 6.63 -25.68 -1.42
N GLU A 274 5.81 -26.40 -2.18
CA GLU A 274 5.00 -27.49 -1.63
C GLU A 274 5.89 -28.60 -1.07
N GLY A 275 5.62 -28.99 0.18
CA GLY A 275 6.46 -29.91 0.96
C GLY A 275 7.44 -29.21 1.92
N VAL A 276 7.56 -27.88 1.83
CA VAL A 276 8.39 -27.06 2.75
C VAL A 276 7.55 -25.95 3.39
N ASP A 277 6.84 -25.17 2.57
CA ASP A 277 6.02 -24.05 3.04
C ASP A 277 4.58 -24.50 3.32
N GLU A 278 4.05 -24.18 4.50
CA GLU A 278 2.64 -24.44 4.83
C GLU A 278 1.69 -23.53 4.02
N ASN A 279 2.00 -22.23 3.99
CA ASN A 279 1.19 -21.18 3.38
C ASN A 279 1.93 -20.45 2.26
N TRP A 280 1.20 -19.70 1.42
CA TRP A 280 1.79 -18.80 0.43
C TRP A 280 2.58 -17.68 1.12
N ILE A 281 3.80 -17.45 0.66
CA ILE A 281 4.67 -16.38 1.15
C ILE A 281 4.47 -15.16 0.25
N ASN A 282 4.11 -14.02 0.87
CA ASN A 282 3.99 -12.75 0.15
C ASN A 282 5.36 -12.10 0.00
N ALA A 283 5.83 -11.98 -1.24
CA ALA A 283 7.13 -11.41 -1.58
C ALA A 283 7.06 -9.92 -1.92
N GLY A 284 5.86 -9.32 -2.02
CA GLY A 284 5.70 -7.97 -2.53
C GLY A 284 6.32 -7.86 -3.92
N THR A 285 7.20 -6.88 -4.13
CA THR A 285 7.93 -6.68 -5.40
C THR A 285 9.17 -7.56 -5.56
N ARG A 286 9.54 -8.36 -4.55
CA ARG A 286 10.73 -9.21 -4.59
C ARG A 286 10.53 -10.36 -5.59
N SER A 287 11.45 -10.45 -6.55
CA SER A 287 11.45 -11.38 -7.68
C SER A 287 12.31 -12.64 -7.46
N TYR A 288 12.61 -12.99 -6.21
CA TYR A 288 13.38 -14.20 -5.91
C TYR A 288 12.92 -14.89 -4.61
N ALA A 289 13.11 -16.21 -4.58
CA ALA A 289 12.87 -17.07 -3.42
C ALA A 289 14.09 -17.97 -3.20
N ALA A 290 14.67 -17.93 -2.01
CA ALA A 290 15.83 -18.73 -1.64
C ALA A 290 15.43 -19.77 -0.58
N TYR A 291 15.93 -20.99 -0.75
CA TYR A 291 15.70 -22.10 0.16
C TYR A 291 17.04 -22.70 0.58
N THR A 292 17.13 -23.09 1.84
CA THR A 292 18.36 -23.60 2.44
C THR A 292 18.06 -24.88 3.22
N ASN A 293 19.02 -25.80 3.20
CA ASN A 293 18.99 -27.05 3.94
C ASN A 293 17.71 -27.88 3.72
N ILE A 294 17.26 -27.96 2.46
CA ILE A 294 16.11 -28.77 2.07
C ILE A 294 16.49 -30.25 2.04
N ASP A 295 15.64 -31.08 2.65
CA ASP A 295 15.82 -32.53 2.66
C ASP A 295 15.70 -33.17 1.26
N GLY A 296 16.17 -34.40 1.13
CA GLY A 296 16.00 -35.16 -0.12
C GLY A 296 14.53 -35.55 -0.32
N GLY A 297 13.96 -35.19 -1.46
CA GLY A 297 12.54 -35.39 -1.75
C GLY A 297 12.10 -34.78 -3.07
N ASN A 298 10.80 -34.87 -3.35
CA ASN A 298 10.16 -34.21 -4.49
C ASN A 298 9.31 -33.05 -3.97
N TYR A 299 9.44 -31.91 -4.62
CA TYR A 299 8.81 -30.65 -4.25
C TYR A 299 8.23 -29.98 -5.49
N THR A 300 7.25 -29.10 -5.28
CA THR A 300 6.70 -28.26 -6.36
C THR A 300 6.87 -26.80 -5.97
N PHE A 301 7.74 -26.08 -6.68
CA PHE A 301 7.80 -24.64 -6.56
C PHE A 301 6.65 -24.00 -7.34
N MET A 302 5.89 -23.14 -6.67
CA MET A 302 4.77 -22.43 -7.24
C MET A 302 4.97 -20.93 -7.05
N VAL A 303 4.76 -20.16 -8.12
CA VAL A 303 4.75 -18.69 -8.04
C VAL A 303 3.58 -18.14 -8.83
N LYS A 304 2.88 -17.17 -8.25
CA LYS A 304 1.86 -16.36 -8.93
C LYS A 304 2.24 -14.90 -8.87
N ALA A 305 1.80 -14.17 -9.89
CA ALA A 305 2.01 -12.74 -10.01
C ALA A 305 0.67 -12.02 -9.98
N ALA A 306 0.67 -10.81 -9.42
CA ALA A 306 -0.39 -9.83 -9.55
C ALA A 306 0.16 -8.58 -10.21
N ASN A 307 -0.70 -7.90 -10.95
CA ASN A 307 -0.39 -6.54 -11.39
C ASN A 307 -0.39 -5.57 -10.19
N ARG A 308 -0.05 -4.31 -10.44
CA ARG A 308 -0.05 -3.24 -9.44
C ARG A 308 -1.40 -3.10 -8.73
N ASP A 309 -2.49 -3.29 -9.47
CA ASP A 309 -3.86 -3.17 -8.97
C ASP A 309 -4.30 -4.35 -8.09
N GLY A 310 -3.40 -5.31 -7.84
CA GLY A 310 -3.67 -6.46 -6.97
C GLY A 310 -4.51 -7.55 -7.64
N ILE A 311 -4.64 -7.51 -8.97
CA ILE A 311 -5.33 -8.56 -9.73
C ILE A 311 -4.34 -9.71 -9.93
N TRP A 312 -4.57 -10.79 -9.19
CA TRP A 312 -3.76 -12.00 -9.21
C TRP A 312 -4.07 -12.87 -10.42
N ASN A 313 -3.02 -13.45 -10.98
CA ASN A 313 -3.15 -14.58 -11.87
C ASN A 313 -3.33 -15.85 -11.01
N GLU A 314 -4.53 -16.41 -11.01
CA GLU A 314 -4.86 -17.62 -10.23
C GLU A 314 -4.21 -18.90 -10.77
N ASN A 315 -3.58 -18.85 -11.95
CA ASN A 315 -2.82 -19.96 -12.50
C ASN A 315 -1.32 -19.78 -12.19
N PRO A 316 -0.78 -20.38 -11.11
CA PRO A 316 0.63 -20.24 -10.78
C PRO A 316 1.51 -20.96 -11.79
N LEU A 317 2.71 -20.42 -12.01
CA LEU A 317 3.82 -21.16 -12.61
C LEU A 317 4.22 -22.26 -11.63
N LYS A 318 4.29 -23.50 -12.12
CA LYS A 318 4.71 -24.67 -11.35
C LYS A 318 6.02 -25.22 -11.91
N ILE A 319 6.95 -25.56 -11.02
CA ILE A 319 8.25 -26.15 -11.35
C ILE A 319 8.46 -27.35 -10.44
N ASP A 320 8.67 -28.51 -11.05
CA ASP A 320 9.01 -29.74 -10.33
C ASP A 320 10.47 -29.64 -9.85
N LEU A 321 10.71 -29.88 -8.57
CA LEU A 321 12.05 -29.93 -7.99
C LEU A 321 12.26 -31.30 -7.33
N ALA A 322 13.31 -32.01 -7.74
CA ALA A 322 13.71 -33.27 -7.13
C ALA A 322 15.10 -33.13 -6.50
N VAL A 323 15.20 -33.28 -5.20
CA VAL A 323 16.47 -33.29 -4.45
C VAL A 323 16.84 -34.73 -4.13
N ALA A 324 18.01 -35.18 -4.60
CA ALA A 324 18.44 -36.55 -4.40
C ALA A 324 18.61 -36.89 -2.90
N ILE A 325 18.14 -38.07 -2.49
CA ILE A 325 18.35 -38.56 -1.13
C ILE A 325 19.81 -39.00 -0.96
N PRO A 326 20.53 -38.53 0.09
CA PRO A 326 21.89 -38.96 0.36
C PRO A 326 22.01 -40.48 0.43
N TRP A 327 23.09 -41.04 -0.15
CA TRP A 327 23.25 -42.49 -0.27
C TRP A 327 23.30 -43.21 1.09
N TRP A 328 23.86 -42.58 2.12
CA TRP A 328 23.87 -43.10 3.49
C TRP A 328 22.49 -43.12 4.17
N ASN A 329 21.53 -42.33 3.68
CA ASN A 329 20.18 -42.31 4.24
C ASN A 329 19.28 -43.40 3.61
N ARG A 330 19.76 -44.10 2.57
CA ARG A 330 19.02 -45.17 1.89
C ARG A 330 18.94 -46.43 2.76
N LEU A 331 17.85 -47.18 2.59
CA LEU A 331 17.55 -48.37 3.40
C LEU A 331 18.65 -49.44 3.36
N TRP A 332 19.26 -49.67 2.19
CA TRP A 332 20.33 -50.67 2.04
C TRP A 332 21.57 -50.31 2.88
N PHE A 333 21.92 -49.02 2.99
CA PHE A 333 23.08 -48.59 3.77
C PHE A 333 22.81 -48.69 5.26
N LYS A 334 21.64 -48.24 5.71
CA LYS A 334 21.19 -48.41 7.11
C LYS A 334 21.17 -49.89 7.50
N GLY A 335 20.61 -50.74 6.65
CA GLY A 335 20.63 -52.20 6.84
C GLY A 335 22.04 -52.78 6.89
N GLY A 336 22.93 -52.34 6.01
CA GLY A 336 24.34 -52.74 5.99
C GLY A 336 25.09 -52.36 7.26
N VAL A 337 24.90 -51.14 7.78
CA VAL A 337 25.52 -50.70 9.05
C VAL A 337 25.00 -51.51 10.23
N ILE A 338 23.69 -51.77 10.30
CA ILE A 338 23.09 -52.62 11.34
C ILE A 338 23.69 -54.04 11.28
N LEU A 339 23.81 -54.62 10.09
CA LEU A 339 24.39 -55.94 9.90
C LEU A 339 25.86 -55.99 10.31
N LEU A 340 26.64 -54.96 9.98
CA LEU A 340 28.05 -54.84 10.36
C LEU A 340 28.20 -54.70 11.89
N LEU A 341 27.34 -53.94 12.55
CA LEU A 341 27.31 -53.84 14.01
C LEU A 341 26.97 -55.18 14.67
N LEU A 342 25.96 -55.90 14.16
CA LEU A 342 25.61 -57.24 14.65
C LEU A 342 26.76 -58.24 14.44
N ALA A 343 27.42 -58.21 13.29
CA ALA A 343 28.59 -59.02 13.01
C ALA A 343 29.76 -58.70 13.94
N GLY A 344 30.00 -57.42 14.25
CA GLY A 344 31.01 -56.97 15.20
C GLY A 344 30.72 -57.43 16.63
N ILE A 345 29.47 -57.30 17.09
CA ILE A 345 29.03 -57.80 18.40
C ILE A 345 29.21 -59.32 18.47
N TYR A 346 28.84 -60.04 17.42
CA TYR A 346 29.00 -61.49 17.34
C TYR A 346 30.49 -61.90 17.36
N ALA A 347 31.34 -61.23 16.58
CA ALA A 347 32.78 -61.48 16.56
C ALA A 347 33.42 -61.22 17.93
N PHE A 348 33.05 -60.13 18.60
CA PHE A 348 33.51 -59.82 19.95
C PHE A 348 33.06 -60.87 20.97
N TYR A 349 31.79 -61.30 20.91
CA TYR A 349 31.28 -62.38 21.75
C TYR A 349 32.06 -63.68 21.55
N ARG A 350 32.33 -64.07 20.30
CA ARG A 350 33.13 -65.26 19.98
C ARG A 350 34.56 -65.13 20.47
N TYR A 351 35.21 -63.98 20.27
CA TYR A 351 36.56 -63.72 20.78
C TYR A 351 36.62 -63.89 22.31
N ARG A 352 35.66 -63.33 23.05
CA ARG A 352 35.58 -63.48 24.50
C ARG A 352 35.43 -64.93 24.94
N LEU A 353 34.64 -65.74 24.23
CA LEU A 353 34.48 -67.17 24.52
C LEU A 353 35.75 -67.99 24.28
N PHE A 354 36.65 -67.56 23.39
CA PHE A 354 37.92 -68.24 23.12
C PHE A 354 39.06 -67.80 24.07
N GLN A 355 38.86 -66.77 24.88
CA GLN A 355 39.83 -66.29 25.89
C GLN A 355 39.55 -66.81 27.31
N VAL A 356 38.45 -67.52 27.52
CA VAL A 356 38.15 -68.28 28.75
C VAL A 356 38.50 -69.74 28.48
#